data_AF-X0HG64-F1
#
_entry.id   AF-X0HG64-F1
#
_cell.length_a   1.000
_cell.length_b   1.000
_cell.length_c   1.000
_cell.angle_alpha   90.00
_cell.angle_beta   90.00
_cell.angle_gamma   90.00
#
_symmetry.space_group_name_H-M   'P 1'
#
loop_
_entity.id
_entity.type
_entity.pdbx_description
1 polymer ?
#
loop_
_entity_poly.entity_id
_entity_poly.type
_entity_poly.pdbx_seq_one_letter_code
_entity_poly.pdbx_strand_id
1 'polypeptide(L)'
;MMIEKYYKLSLISFIAYVNALVIHNGLLEKVPHEIFTHTIVSEQSAKTISYIAGEKEKDTKKRLDCERKLGILQKALVALENFRNND
;
A
#
# COMPACT_ATOMS: atom_id res chain seq x y z
N MET A 1 -16.65 -19.76 50.98
CA MET A 1 -15.81 -18.58 50.65
C MET A 1 -14.78 -18.85 49.54
N MET A 2 -14.05 -19.97 49.51
CA MET A 2 -13.05 -20.23 48.45
C MET A 2 -13.69 -20.54 47.08
N ILE A 3 -14.73 -21.37 47.04
CA ILE A 3 -15.49 -21.73 45.81
C ILE A 3 -16.07 -20.48 45.14
N GLU A 4 -16.62 -19.56 45.93
CA GLU A 4 -17.22 -18.32 45.42
C GLU A 4 -16.19 -17.37 44.80
N LYS A 5 -14.98 -17.31 45.36
CA LYS A 5 -13.86 -16.58 44.75
C LYS A 5 -13.39 -17.23 43.44
N TYR A 6 -13.32 -18.55 43.40
CA TYR A 6 -12.97 -19.30 42.19
C TYR A 6 -14.00 -19.10 41.08
N TYR A 7 -15.28 -19.10 41.43
CA TYR A 7 -16.37 -18.85 40.50
C TYR A 7 -16.31 -17.42 39.93
N LYS A 8 -16.08 -16.41 40.79
CA LYS A 8 -15.91 -15.02 40.35
C LYS A 8 -14.72 -14.84 39.42
N LEU A 9 -13.59 -15.48 39.72
CA LEU A 9 -12.41 -15.44 38.84
C LEU A 9 -12.70 -16.09 37.49
N SER A 10 -13.33 -17.26 37.49
CA SER A 10 -13.71 -17.98 36.27
C SER A 10 -14.67 -17.16 35.40
N LEU A 11 -15.63 -16.47 36.02
CA LEU A 11 -16.56 -15.59 35.33
C LEU A 11 -15.85 -14.41 34.63
N ILE A 12 -14.92 -13.76 35.34
CA ILE A 12 -14.13 -12.65 34.78
C ILE A 12 -13.29 -13.12 33.59
N SER A 13 -12.60 -14.26 33.73
CA SER A 13 -11.81 -14.84 32.66
C SER A 13 -12.66 -15.24 31.45
N PHE A 14 -13.85 -15.80 31.68
CA PHE A 14 -14.78 -16.16 30.62
C PHE A 14 -15.28 -14.93 29.85
N ILE A 15 -15.69 -13.88 30.56
CA ILE A 15 -16.13 -12.62 29.93
C ILE A 15 -15.00 -12.00 29.11
N ALA A 16 -13.78 -11.97 29.66
CA ALA A 16 -12.62 -11.46 28.94
C ALA A 16 -12.33 -12.28 27.67
N TYR A 17 -12.43 -13.61 27.76
CA TYR A 17 -12.22 -14.51 26.62
C TYR A 17 -13.29 -14.31 25.53
N VAL A 18 -14.57 -14.26 25.91
CA VAL A 18 -15.67 -14.02 24.96
C VAL A 18 -15.53 -12.66 24.29
N ASN A 19 -15.18 -11.61 25.05
CA ASN A 19 -14.95 -10.28 24.49
C ASN A 19 -13.79 -10.29 23.49
N ALA A 20 -12.67 -10.95 23.81
CA ALA A 20 -11.55 -11.08 22.90
C ALA A 20 -11.95 -11.84 21.62
N LEU A 21 -12.72 -12.91 21.74
CA LEU A 21 -13.21 -13.70 20.61
C LEU A 21 -14.13 -12.90 19.68
N VAL A 22 -15.08 -12.14 20.26
CA VAL A 22 -16.00 -11.29 19.50
C VAL A 22 -15.24 -10.17 18.79
N ILE A 23 -14.27 -9.54 19.45
CA ILE A 23 -13.46 -8.49 18.83
C ILE A 23 -12.61 -9.09 17.69
N HIS A 24 -11.94 -10.22 17.94
CA HIS A 24 -11.05 -10.81 16.96
C HIS A 24 -11.82 -11.33 15.73
N ASN A 25 -12.80 -12.19 15.93
CA ASN A 25 -13.50 -12.87 14.83
C ASN A 25 -14.64 -12.01 14.25
N GLY A 26 -15.25 -11.16 15.08
CA GLY A 26 -16.39 -10.35 14.67
C GLY A 26 -15.99 -9.06 13.98
N LEU A 27 -14.89 -8.43 14.42
CA LEU A 27 -14.47 -7.11 13.94
C LEU A 27 -13.15 -7.20 13.17
N LEU A 28 -12.08 -7.67 13.82
CA LEU A 28 -10.73 -7.60 13.25
C LEU A 28 -10.53 -8.53 12.05
N GLU A 29 -11.15 -9.71 12.05
CA GLU A 29 -11.08 -10.65 10.92
C GLU A 29 -11.79 -10.12 9.67
N LYS A 30 -12.84 -9.29 9.84
CA LYS A 30 -13.59 -8.71 8.72
C LYS A 30 -12.97 -7.43 8.18
N VAL A 31 -12.22 -6.70 9.01
CA VAL A 31 -11.59 -5.41 8.66
C VAL A 31 -10.77 -5.47 7.36
N PRO A 32 -9.88 -6.47 7.13
CA PRO A 32 -9.11 -6.55 5.89
C PRO A 32 -10.00 -6.72 4.65
N HIS A 33 -11.15 -7.39 4.79
CA HIS A 33 -12.06 -7.69 3.68
C HIS A 33 -13.06 -6.57 3.39
N GLU A 34 -13.42 -5.78 4.40
CA GLU A 34 -14.36 -4.65 4.31
C GLU A 34 -13.66 -3.31 3.98
N ILE A 35 -12.40 -3.12 4.40
CA ILE A 35 -11.68 -1.83 4.19
C ILE A 35 -10.83 -1.83 2.91
N PHE A 36 -10.36 -3.00 2.47
CA PHE A 36 -9.54 -3.12 1.26
C PHE A 36 -10.21 -4.01 0.20
N THR A 37 -11.50 -3.82 -0.01
CA THR A 37 -12.25 -4.55 -1.05
C THR A 37 -12.05 -3.90 -2.42
N HIS A 38 -12.03 -4.73 -3.47
CA HIS A 38 -12.08 -4.28 -4.86
C HIS A 38 -13.24 -3.30 -5.13
N THR A 39 -14.35 -3.45 -4.40
CA THR A 39 -15.51 -2.55 -4.43
C THR A 39 -15.13 -1.10 -4.13
N ILE A 40 -14.35 -0.86 -3.07
CA ILE A 40 -13.91 0.48 -2.66
C ILE A 40 -13.08 1.12 -3.78
N VAL A 41 -12.21 0.35 -4.43
CA VAL A 41 -11.40 0.82 -5.57
C VAL A 41 -12.27 1.08 -6.79
N SER A 42 -13.27 0.22 -7.08
CA SER A 42 -14.17 0.37 -8.22
C SER A 42 -15.15 1.55 -8.09
N GLU A 43 -15.47 1.95 -6.86
CA GLU A 43 -16.30 3.12 -6.56
C GLU A 43 -15.50 4.43 -6.58
N GLN A 44 -14.15 4.37 -6.59
CA GLN A 44 -13.34 5.57 -6.70
C GLN A 44 -13.38 6.13 -8.13
N SER A 45 -13.57 7.44 -8.23
CA SER A 45 -13.44 8.15 -9.50
C SER A 45 -12.01 8.04 -10.06
N ALA A 46 -11.88 8.08 -11.39
CA ALA A 46 -10.57 8.09 -12.06
C ALA A 46 -9.66 9.22 -11.56
N LYS A 47 -10.25 10.36 -11.14
CA LYS A 47 -9.52 11.48 -10.54
C LYS A 47 -8.92 11.12 -9.18
N THR A 48 -9.66 10.40 -8.34
CA THR A 48 -9.18 9.94 -7.03
C THR A 48 -8.08 8.89 -7.19
N ILE A 49 -8.25 7.96 -8.12
CA ILE A 49 -7.23 6.96 -8.45
C ILE A 49 -5.96 7.65 -8.95
N SER A 50 -6.10 8.61 -9.86
CA SER A 50 -4.96 9.40 -10.36
C SER A 50 -4.31 10.27 -9.27
N TYR A 51 -5.04 10.67 -8.22
CA TYR A 51 -4.44 11.41 -7.11
C TYR A 51 -3.63 10.48 -6.18
N ILE A 52 -4.13 9.26 -5.94
CA ILE A 52 -3.48 8.29 -5.04
C ILE A 52 -2.29 7.61 -5.72
N ALA A 53 -2.49 7.13 -6.95
CA ALA A 53 -1.53 6.33 -7.70
C ALA A 53 -0.79 7.11 -8.80
N GLY A 54 -1.24 8.33 -9.12
CA GLY A 54 -0.57 9.15 -10.12
C GLY A 54 0.78 9.64 -9.64
N GLU A 55 1.69 9.83 -10.59
CA GLU A 55 3.02 10.34 -10.36
C GLU A 55 2.94 11.76 -9.78
N LYS A 56 3.67 12.01 -8.67
CA LYS A 56 3.73 13.35 -8.08
C LYS A 56 4.53 14.26 -9.02
N GLU A 57 4.14 15.52 -9.12
CA GLU A 57 4.77 16.51 -10.01
C GLU A 57 6.31 16.56 -9.86
N LYS A 58 6.81 16.45 -8.63
CA LYS A 58 8.25 16.39 -8.33
C LYS A 58 8.94 15.19 -8.98
N ASP A 59 8.29 14.04 -8.99
CA ASP A 59 8.82 12.79 -9.53
C ASP A 59 8.70 12.80 -11.07
N THR A 60 7.59 13.30 -11.61
CA THR A 60 7.43 13.57 -13.04
C THR A 60 8.51 14.49 -13.58
N LYS A 61 8.84 15.59 -12.88
CA LYS A 61 9.89 16.52 -13.29
C LYS A 61 11.27 15.84 -13.32
N LYS A 62 11.56 14.99 -12.34
CA LYS A 62 12.81 14.21 -12.31
C LYS A 62 12.86 13.20 -13.45
N ARG A 63 11.76 12.48 -13.71
CA ARG A 63 11.66 11.52 -14.81
C ARG A 63 11.92 12.20 -16.16
N LEU A 64 11.26 13.32 -16.43
CA LEU A 64 11.44 14.09 -17.66
C LEU A 64 12.89 14.61 -17.81
N ASP A 65 13.53 15.05 -16.72
CA ASP A 65 14.92 15.48 -16.77
C ASP A 65 15.88 14.31 -17.09
N CYS A 66 15.63 13.14 -16.49
CA CYS A 66 16.36 11.91 -16.80
C CYS A 66 16.17 11.47 -18.25
N GLU A 67 14.94 11.47 -18.78
CA GLU A 67 14.64 11.15 -20.18
C GLU A 67 15.36 12.10 -21.14
N ARG A 68 15.36 13.40 -20.83
CA ARG A 68 16.11 14.40 -21.62
C ARG A 68 17.60 14.12 -21.63
N LYS A 69 18.20 13.84 -20.46
CA LYS A 69 19.63 13.51 -20.35
C LYS A 69 19.97 12.22 -21.10
N LEU A 70 19.11 11.21 -21.02
CA LEU A 70 19.26 9.96 -21.75
C LEU A 70 19.27 10.20 -23.26
N GLY A 71 18.35 11.02 -23.79
CA GLY A 71 18.32 11.36 -25.21
C GLY A 71 19.58 12.08 -25.69
N ILE A 72 20.18 12.94 -24.86
CA ILE A 72 21.48 13.59 -25.17
C ILE A 72 22.59 12.54 -25.24
N LEU A 73 22.66 11.65 -24.25
CA LEU A 73 23.68 10.60 -24.18
C LEU A 73 23.57 9.63 -25.36
N GLN A 74 22.36 9.26 -25.76
CA GLN A 74 22.12 8.41 -26.93
C GLN A 74 22.63 9.08 -28.22
N LYS A 75 22.36 10.37 -28.41
CA LYS A 75 22.87 11.12 -29.57
C LYS A 75 24.40 11.21 -29.57
N ALA A 76 25.01 11.46 -28.41
CA ALA A 76 26.46 11.50 -28.27
C ALA A 76 27.10 10.13 -28.58
N LEU A 77 26.47 9.06 -28.12
CA LEU A 77 26.92 7.69 -28.39
C LEU A 77 26.85 7.37 -29.89
N VAL A 78 25.74 7.70 -30.57
CA VAL A 78 25.63 7.54 -32.02
C VAL A 78 26.69 8.35 -32.76
N ALA A 79 26.98 9.58 -32.33
CA ALA A 79 28.03 10.40 -32.95
C ALA A 79 29.42 9.78 -32.77
N LEU A 80 29.72 9.22 -31.59
CA LEU A 80 30.98 8.53 -31.31
C LEU A 80 31.12 7.22 -32.09
N GLU A 81 30.04 6.44 -32.21
CA GLU A 81 30.02 5.22 -33.02
C GLU A 81 30.23 5.54 -34.50
N ASN A 82 29.57 6.57 -35.01
CA ASN A 82 29.75 7.04 -36.39
C ASN A 82 31.17 7.56 -36.65
N PHE A 83 31.80 8.20 -35.66
CA PHE A 83 33.20 8.61 -35.77
C PHE A 83 34.12 7.39 -35.83
N ARG A 84 33.96 6.45 -34.89
CA ARG A 84 34.75 5.20 -34.82
C ARG A 84 34.65 4.35 -36.09
N ASN A 85 33.49 4.32 -36.74
CA ASN A 85 33.27 3.48 -37.92
C ASN A 85 33.66 4.17 -39.25
N ASN A 86 34.04 5.44 -39.22
CA ASN A 86 34.48 6.21 -40.41
C ASN A 86 36.01 6.45 -40.45
N ASP A 87 36.76 5.93 -39.47
CA ASP A 87 38.22 5.74 -39.49
C ASP A 87 38.55 4.28 -39.85
#